data_AF-A0A822FE82-F1
#
_entry.id   AF-A0A822FE82-F1
#
_cell.length_a   1.000
_cell.length_b   1.000
_cell.length_c   1.000
_cell.angle_alpha   90.00
_cell.angle_beta   90.00
_cell.angle_gamma   90.00
#
_symmetry.space_group_name_H-M   'P 1'
#
loop_
_entity.id
_entity.type
_entity.pdbx_description
1 polymer ?
#
loop_
_entity_poly.entity_id
_entity_poly.type
_entity_poly.pdbx_seq_one_letter_code
_entity_poly.pdbx_strand_id
1 'polypeptide(L)'
;VSPRVLRPQIRKTCRDIEERIARVTDSKRTPIDLYNGAKSTKATRETRMEVVAWLAICKYDCKLEGGFVRNWVVGHYTGRPANLLKSPKDWIETVDNLPSLKKEVVPCDLDCHLPSHAYFDIDKFQDDLYKYGISCTVSRQDWRYVLLLDENEPTGPFTMDLIEPHVVLTHDRIDFDVNNLSLEKDYTHELGIRIDIERKPYSIELETIVDNIKNKRFQLLRPRDFGVNYRINKMTQVCGWTQIGPDLSVLPDPHFKYYAILVPLSRSAALYTEVSNKIKSISSVQIISVEEIKNPYLEETYEGMKKLIGKQCTQRNPNE
;
A
#
# COMPACT_ATOMS: atom_id res chain seq x y z
N VAL A 1 11.02 8.87 0.03
CA VAL A 1 12.33 8.19 -0.18
C VAL A 1 12.55 8.10 -1.68
N SER A 2 13.73 8.47 -2.19
CA SER A 2 13.99 8.35 -3.64
C SER A 2 13.95 6.87 -4.08
N PRO A 3 13.43 6.56 -5.28
CA PRO A 3 13.47 5.21 -5.84
C PRO A 3 14.90 4.66 -5.93
N ARG A 4 15.03 3.35 -5.73
CA ARG A 4 16.32 2.68 -5.56
C ARG A 4 16.56 1.70 -6.70
N VAL A 5 17.79 1.71 -7.22
CA VAL A 5 18.28 0.76 -8.22
C VAL A 5 18.84 -0.47 -7.49
N LEU A 6 18.56 -1.67 -8.00
CA LEU A 6 19.21 -2.89 -7.51
C LEU A 6 20.73 -2.81 -7.74
N ARG A 7 21.52 -3.32 -6.78
CA ARG A 7 22.98 -3.37 -6.95
C ARG A 7 23.37 -4.11 -8.26
N PRO A 8 24.42 -3.66 -8.98
CA PRO A 8 24.78 -4.22 -10.29
C PRO A 8 24.93 -5.74 -10.34
N GLN A 9 25.37 -6.34 -9.23
CA GLN A 9 25.56 -7.80 -9.10
C GLN A 9 24.23 -8.56 -9.18
N ILE A 10 23.15 -8.01 -8.63
CA ILE A 10 21.82 -8.64 -8.56
C ILE A 10 20.96 -8.24 -9.76
N ARG A 11 21.26 -7.09 -10.36
CA ARG A 11 20.54 -6.58 -11.54
C ARG A 11 20.47 -7.59 -12.69
N LYS A 12 21.56 -8.32 -12.94
CA LYS A 12 21.61 -9.36 -13.98
C LYS A 12 20.59 -10.49 -13.76
N THR A 13 20.25 -10.80 -12.51
CA THR A 13 19.28 -11.86 -12.16
C THR A 13 17.86 -11.32 -11.94
N CYS A 14 17.64 -10.02 -12.16
CA CYS A 14 16.38 -9.33 -11.97
C CYS A 14 15.96 -8.52 -13.21
N ARG A 15 16.53 -8.82 -14.38
CA ARG A 15 16.20 -8.14 -15.64
C ARG A 15 14.71 -8.25 -15.97
N ASP A 16 14.13 -9.42 -15.70
CA ASP A 16 12.71 -9.67 -15.90
C ASP A 16 11.85 -8.75 -15.03
N ILE A 17 12.28 -8.45 -13.79
CA ILE A 17 11.60 -7.49 -12.89
C ILE A 17 11.64 -6.09 -13.51
N GLU A 18 12.81 -5.63 -13.97
CA GLU A 18 12.94 -4.32 -14.62
C GLU A 18 12.07 -4.18 -15.86
N GLU A 19 11.96 -5.24 -16.66
CA GLU A 19 11.05 -5.25 -17.80
C GLU A 19 9.59 -5.06 -17.36
N ARG A 20 9.16 -5.64 -16.22
CA ARG A 20 7.80 -5.41 -15.70
C ARG A 20 7.62 -4.03 -15.09
N ILE A 21 8.67 -3.49 -14.45
CA ILE A 21 8.67 -2.09 -13.97
C ILE A 21 8.46 -1.16 -15.16
N ALA A 22 9.29 -1.28 -16.20
CA ALA A 22 9.21 -0.43 -17.39
C ALA A 22 7.85 -0.53 -18.10
N ARG A 23 7.20 -1.71 -18.14
CA ARG A 23 5.84 -1.82 -18.68
C ARG A 23 4.85 -0.93 -17.94
N VAL A 24 5.05 -0.65 -16.65
CA VAL A 24 4.11 0.16 -15.88
C VAL A 24 4.56 1.62 -15.75
N THR A 25 5.87 1.90 -15.75
CA THR A 25 6.39 3.23 -15.40
C THR A 25 6.97 4.04 -16.56
N ASP A 26 7.25 3.45 -17.73
CA ASP A 26 7.85 4.17 -18.85
C ASP A 26 6.81 5.07 -19.56
N SER A 27 6.87 6.38 -19.34
CA SER A 27 5.92 7.32 -19.95
C SER A 27 6.03 7.44 -21.46
N LYS A 28 7.09 6.88 -22.08
CA LYS A 28 7.30 6.89 -23.52
C LYS A 28 6.60 5.74 -24.25
N ARG A 29 5.94 4.83 -23.53
CA ARG A 29 5.13 3.76 -24.14
C ARG A 29 4.07 4.36 -25.08
N THR A 30 3.96 3.78 -26.26
CA THR A 30 3.05 4.26 -27.30
C THR A 30 1.63 3.73 -27.08
N PRO A 31 0.60 4.36 -27.69
CA PRO A 31 -0.75 3.81 -27.68
C PRO A 31 -0.84 2.38 -28.21
N ILE A 32 0.06 2.00 -29.14
CA ILE A 32 0.13 0.64 -29.69
C ILE A 32 0.63 -0.35 -28.63
N ASP A 33 1.63 0.02 -27.84
CA ASP A 33 2.13 -0.82 -26.75
C ASP A 33 1.06 -1.11 -25.71
N LEU A 34 0.25 -0.10 -25.39
CA LEU A 34 -0.88 -0.21 -24.46
C LEU A 34 -2.02 -1.04 -25.07
N TYR A 35 -2.34 -0.81 -26.35
CA TYR A 35 -3.33 -1.60 -27.07
C TYR A 35 -2.96 -3.09 -27.09
N ASN A 36 -1.70 -3.42 -27.34
CA ASN A 36 -1.24 -4.82 -27.35
C ASN A 36 -1.41 -5.50 -25.99
N GLY A 37 -1.15 -4.78 -24.89
CA GLY A 37 -1.36 -5.29 -23.53
C GLY A 37 -2.84 -5.48 -23.17
N ALA A 38 -3.72 -4.67 -23.75
CA ALA A 38 -5.15 -4.69 -23.42
C ALA A 38 -6.00 -5.57 -24.33
N LYS A 39 -5.81 -5.49 -25.66
CA LYS A 39 -6.73 -6.04 -26.68
C LYS A 39 -6.11 -7.08 -27.61
N SER A 40 -4.82 -7.40 -27.50
CA SER A 40 -4.25 -8.45 -28.35
C SER A 40 -4.83 -9.83 -28.01
N THR A 41 -4.70 -10.79 -28.93
CA THR A 41 -5.08 -12.19 -28.70
C THR A 41 -4.26 -12.86 -27.58
N LYS A 42 -3.18 -12.23 -27.13
CA LYS A 42 -2.33 -12.68 -26.02
C LYS A 42 -2.57 -11.87 -24.74
N ALA A 43 -3.53 -10.94 -24.74
CA ALA A 43 -3.83 -10.15 -23.56
C ALA A 43 -4.32 -11.08 -22.42
N THR A 44 -3.70 -10.91 -21.26
CA THR A 44 -4.11 -11.56 -20.02
C THR A 44 -4.71 -10.52 -19.07
N ARG A 45 -5.29 -10.99 -17.97
CA ARG A 45 -5.70 -10.11 -16.88
C ARG A 45 -4.54 -9.24 -16.39
N GLU A 46 -3.37 -9.82 -16.21
CA GLU A 46 -2.19 -9.13 -15.71
C GLU A 46 -1.66 -8.08 -16.69
N THR A 47 -1.63 -8.36 -18.00
CA THR A 47 -1.22 -7.35 -18.99
C THR A 47 -2.24 -6.21 -19.08
N ARG A 48 -3.52 -6.49 -18.84
CA ARG A 48 -4.56 -5.45 -18.71
C ARG A 48 -4.36 -4.62 -17.44
N MET A 49 -4.07 -5.25 -16.30
CA MET A 49 -3.69 -4.55 -15.06
C MET A 49 -2.45 -3.66 -15.26
N GLU A 50 -1.44 -4.12 -16.02
CA GLU A 50 -0.28 -3.30 -16.37
C GLU A 50 -0.67 -2.04 -17.16
N VAL A 51 -1.65 -2.13 -18.07
CA VAL A 51 -2.16 -0.95 -18.82
C VAL A 51 -2.88 0.03 -17.89
N VAL A 52 -3.72 -0.47 -16.96
CA VAL A 52 -4.41 0.38 -15.98
C VAL A 52 -3.42 1.06 -15.05
N ALA A 53 -2.45 0.30 -14.55
CA ALA A 53 -1.38 0.81 -13.71
C ALA A 53 -0.53 1.86 -14.45
N TRP A 54 -0.23 1.63 -15.74
CA TRP A 54 0.46 2.59 -16.58
C TRP A 54 -0.34 3.88 -16.75
N LEU A 55 -1.64 3.80 -17.00
CA LEU A 55 -2.48 5.00 -17.10
C LEU A 55 -2.44 5.78 -15.79
N ALA A 56 -2.66 5.11 -14.66
CA ALA A 56 -2.64 5.73 -13.34
C ALA A 56 -1.31 6.44 -13.08
N ILE A 57 -0.17 5.76 -13.30
CA ILE A 57 1.16 6.30 -13.01
C ILE A 57 1.58 7.34 -14.05
N CYS A 58 1.61 6.99 -15.33
CA CYS A 58 2.26 7.80 -16.35
C CYS A 58 1.42 8.99 -16.80
N LYS A 59 0.08 8.85 -16.79
CA LYS A 59 -0.85 9.88 -17.25
C LYS A 59 -1.47 10.69 -16.12
N TYR A 60 -1.72 10.07 -14.97
CA TYR A 60 -2.37 10.72 -13.83
C TYR A 60 -1.47 10.91 -12.61
N ASP A 61 -0.18 10.59 -12.73
CA ASP A 61 0.84 10.80 -11.69
C ASP A 61 0.50 10.15 -10.34
N CYS A 62 -0.25 9.03 -10.39
CA CYS A 62 -0.49 8.20 -9.24
C CYS A 62 0.78 7.43 -8.85
N LYS A 63 0.87 7.02 -7.58
CA LYS A 63 1.90 6.12 -7.08
C LYS A 63 1.29 4.75 -6.80
N LEU A 64 1.82 3.70 -7.43
CA LEU A 64 1.33 2.32 -7.25
C LEU A 64 2.12 1.61 -6.16
N GLU A 65 1.43 0.86 -5.30
CA GLU A 65 2.03 0.13 -4.20
C GLU A 65 1.34 -1.22 -3.92
N GLY A 66 1.80 -1.91 -2.88
CA GLY A 66 1.05 -3.02 -2.30
C GLY A 66 1.10 -4.33 -3.11
N GLY A 67 -0.06 -4.97 -3.24
CA GLY A 67 -0.19 -6.35 -3.68
C GLY A 67 0.29 -6.61 -5.10
N PHE A 68 0.01 -5.69 -6.03
CA PHE A 68 0.42 -5.84 -7.43
C PHE A 68 1.93 -5.77 -7.61
N VAL A 69 2.58 -4.79 -6.98
CA VAL A 69 4.04 -4.62 -7.04
C VAL A 69 4.73 -5.87 -6.48
N ARG A 70 4.28 -6.35 -5.32
CA ARG A 70 4.79 -7.56 -4.69
C ARG A 70 4.58 -8.80 -5.54
N ASN A 71 3.33 -9.11 -5.88
CA ASN A 71 2.98 -10.41 -6.43
C ASN A 71 3.32 -10.49 -7.92
N TRP A 72 3.03 -9.45 -8.71
CA TRP A 72 3.18 -9.50 -10.16
C TRP A 72 4.52 -8.93 -10.63
N VAL A 73 4.83 -7.68 -10.26
CA VAL A 73 6.04 -7.00 -10.76
C VAL A 73 7.30 -7.69 -10.27
N VAL A 74 7.41 -7.95 -8.97
CA VAL A 74 8.59 -8.60 -8.40
C VAL A 74 8.47 -10.12 -8.42
N GLY A 75 7.38 -10.67 -7.87
CA GLY A 75 7.21 -12.13 -7.70
C GLY A 75 6.82 -12.90 -8.96
N HIS A 76 6.22 -12.23 -9.96
CA HIS A 76 5.65 -12.86 -11.15
C HIS A 76 4.67 -14.01 -10.84
N TYR A 77 3.93 -13.88 -9.75
CA TYR A 77 2.94 -14.83 -9.29
C TYR A 77 1.58 -14.59 -9.93
N THR A 78 0.98 -15.69 -10.38
CA THR A 78 -0.43 -15.74 -10.75
C THR A 78 -1.13 -16.80 -9.91
N GLY A 79 -2.35 -16.50 -9.51
CA GLY A 79 -3.19 -17.40 -8.73
C GLY A 79 -4.63 -17.26 -9.17
N ARG A 80 -5.34 -18.39 -9.24
CA ARG A 80 -6.76 -18.48 -9.59
C ARG A 80 -7.44 -19.52 -8.68
N PRO A 81 -8.71 -19.35 -8.28
CA PRO A 81 -9.41 -20.30 -7.43
C PRO A 81 -9.52 -21.68 -8.10
N ALA A 82 -9.13 -22.75 -7.41
CA ALA A 82 -9.15 -24.11 -7.96
C ALA A 82 -10.58 -24.70 -8.09
N ASN A 83 -11.51 -24.26 -7.24
CA ASN A 83 -12.81 -24.93 -7.02
C ASN A 83 -14.03 -24.15 -7.52
N LEU A 84 -13.85 -23.11 -8.36
CA LEU A 84 -14.97 -22.31 -8.87
C LEU A 84 -15.11 -22.40 -10.39
N LEU A 85 -16.36 -22.66 -10.77
CA LEU A 85 -16.86 -23.10 -12.07
C LEU A 85 -16.82 -22.01 -13.14
N LYS A 86 -16.34 -22.38 -14.33
CA LYS A 86 -16.66 -21.86 -15.67
C LYS A 86 -16.48 -20.36 -16.02
N SER A 87 -16.51 -19.38 -15.11
CA SER A 87 -16.46 -17.96 -15.48
C SER A 87 -15.59 -17.08 -14.55
N PRO A 88 -14.74 -16.19 -15.08
CA PRO A 88 -13.97 -15.23 -14.29
C PRO A 88 -14.80 -14.28 -13.42
N LYS A 89 -16.07 -14.04 -13.77
CA LYS A 89 -16.98 -13.17 -13.00
C LYS A 89 -17.18 -13.66 -11.56
N ASP A 90 -17.11 -14.97 -11.34
CA ASP A 90 -17.29 -15.59 -10.02
C ASP A 90 -16.12 -15.33 -9.07
N TRP A 91 -15.08 -14.62 -9.52
CA TRP A 91 -13.96 -14.20 -8.69
C TRP A 91 -14.29 -13.00 -7.82
N ILE A 92 -15.38 -12.30 -8.11
CA ILE A 92 -15.83 -11.12 -7.37
C ILE A 92 -16.57 -11.57 -6.12
N GLU A 93 -16.28 -10.89 -5.01
CA GLU A 93 -16.97 -10.98 -3.73
C GLU A 93 -17.43 -9.57 -3.31
N THR A 94 -18.40 -9.49 -2.41
CA THR A 94 -18.86 -8.21 -1.86
C THR A 94 -18.46 -8.12 -0.40
N VAL A 95 -17.67 -7.10 -0.06
CA VAL A 95 -17.23 -6.80 1.30
C VAL A 95 -17.69 -5.40 1.63
N ASP A 96 -18.47 -5.22 2.69
CA ASP A 96 -19.02 -3.91 3.10
C ASP A 96 -19.73 -3.16 1.95
N ASN A 97 -20.52 -3.89 1.14
CA ASN A 97 -21.22 -3.40 -0.06
C ASN A 97 -20.30 -2.91 -1.20
N LEU A 98 -19.01 -3.22 -1.14
CA LEU A 98 -18.05 -2.91 -2.19
C LEU A 98 -17.55 -4.15 -2.91
N PRO A 99 -17.24 -4.04 -4.22
CA PRO A 99 -16.62 -5.13 -4.94
C PRO A 99 -15.20 -5.37 -4.43
N SER A 100 -14.88 -6.64 -4.20
CA SER A 100 -13.56 -7.14 -3.84
C SER A 100 -13.29 -8.38 -4.66
N LEU A 101 -12.01 -8.72 -4.87
CA LEU A 101 -11.63 -9.98 -5.48
C LEU A 101 -11.34 -11.01 -4.38
N LYS A 102 -11.76 -12.25 -4.64
CA LYS A 102 -11.39 -13.44 -3.86
C LYS A 102 -9.88 -13.49 -3.71
N LYS A 103 -9.42 -13.76 -2.49
CA LYS A 103 -8.01 -13.56 -2.11
C LYS A 103 -7.04 -14.58 -2.71
N GLU A 104 -7.56 -15.67 -3.27
CA GLU A 104 -6.83 -16.65 -4.08
C GLU A 104 -6.47 -16.12 -5.48
N VAL A 105 -7.14 -15.06 -5.94
CA VAL A 105 -6.85 -14.40 -7.21
C VAL A 105 -5.64 -13.50 -7.01
N VAL A 106 -4.54 -13.83 -7.69
CA VAL A 106 -3.26 -13.12 -7.57
C VAL A 106 -2.76 -12.70 -8.95
N PRO A 107 -2.32 -11.44 -9.14
CA PRO A 107 -2.49 -10.29 -8.23
C PRO A 107 -3.98 -9.94 -8.02
N CYS A 108 -4.37 -9.43 -6.85
CA CYS A 108 -5.78 -9.22 -6.51
C CYS A 108 -6.31 -7.88 -7.06
N ASP A 109 -5.57 -6.82 -6.74
CA ASP A 109 -5.96 -5.42 -6.84
C ASP A 109 -4.76 -4.54 -7.25
N LEU A 110 -5.06 -3.29 -7.61
CA LEU A 110 -4.10 -2.20 -7.78
C LEU A 110 -4.32 -1.17 -6.66
N ASP A 111 -3.33 -0.93 -5.82
CA ASP A 111 -3.39 0.08 -4.76
C ASP A 111 -2.63 1.34 -5.21
N CYS A 112 -3.35 2.42 -5.56
CA CYS A 112 -2.76 3.65 -6.08
C CYS A 112 -3.05 4.84 -5.16
N HIS A 113 -2.01 5.57 -4.78
CA HIS A 113 -2.16 6.89 -4.17
C HIS A 113 -2.33 7.95 -5.24
N LEU A 114 -3.37 8.79 -5.08
CA LEU A 114 -3.60 9.95 -5.92
C LEU A 114 -2.54 11.03 -5.69
N PRO A 115 -2.24 11.86 -6.71
CA PRO A 115 -1.28 12.95 -6.56
C PRO A 115 -1.78 14.01 -5.58
N SER A 116 -0.94 14.39 -4.62
CA SER A 116 -1.26 15.49 -3.67
C SER A 116 -1.22 16.89 -4.28
N HIS A 117 -0.68 17.03 -5.49
CA HIS A 117 -0.38 18.32 -6.12
C HIS A 117 -1.24 18.59 -7.36
N ALA A 118 -2.14 17.67 -7.73
CA ALA A 118 -2.99 17.78 -8.90
C ALA A 118 -4.39 17.23 -8.61
N TYR A 119 -5.40 17.81 -9.25
CA TYR A 119 -6.74 17.27 -9.22
C TYR A 119 -6.81 15.98 -10.05
N PHE A 120 -7.46 14.95 -9.52
CA PHE A 120 -7.72 13.70 -10.23
C PHE A 120 -9.17 13.69 -10.77
N ASP A 121 -9.30 13.62 -12.09
CA ASP A 121 -10.57 13.56 -12.80
C ASP A 121 -10.93 12.09 -13.06
N ILE A 122 -11.88 11.56 -12.27
CA ILE A 122 -12.29 10.16 -12.34
C ILE A 122 -13.02 9.81 -13.63
N ASP A 123 -13.84 10.73 -14.16
CA ASP A 123 -14.61 10.51 -15.38
C ASP A 123 -13.66 10.42 -16.58
N LYS A 124 -12.67 11.33 -16.64
CA LYS A 124 -11.62 11.29 -17.66
C LYS A 124 -10.75 10.03 -17.55
N PHE A 125 -10.48 9.55 -16.34
CA PHE A 125 -9.77 8.29 -16.14
C PHE A 125 -10.57 7.11 -16.69
N GLN A 126 -11.89 7.05 -16.43
CA GLN A 126 -12.77 6.03 -17.01
C GLN A 126 -12.82 6.11 -18.55
N ASP A 127 -12.89 7.32 -19.13
CA ASP A 127 -12.85 7.52 -20.58
C ASP A 127 -11.54 6.98 -21.19
N ASP A 128 -10.42 7.16 -20.51
CA ASP A 128 -9.14 6.63 -20.96
C ASP A 128 -9.06 5.11 -20.87
N LEU A 129 -9.61 4.50 -19.81
CA LEU A 129 -9.73 3.05 -19.69
C LEU A 129 -10.58 2.47 -20.84
N TYR A 130 -11.69 3.14 -21.15
CA TYR A 130 -12.60 2.72 -22.21
C TYR A 130 -11.94 2.71 -23.60
N LYS A 131 -11.01 3.64 -23.89
CA LYS A 131 -10.23 3.64 -25.15
C LYS A 131 -9.46 2.33 -25.36
N TYR A 132 -8.98 1.74 -24.28
CA TYR A 132 -8.29 0.43 -24.28
C TYR A 132 -9.24 -0.75 -24.07
N GLY A 133 -10.55 -0.51 -24.09
CA GLY A 133 -11.59 -1.55 -23.93
C GLY A 133 -11.58 -2.16 -22.53
N ILE A 134 -11.21 -1.38 -21.52
CA ILE A 134 -11.26 -1.77 -20.12
C ILE A 134 -12.56 -1.19 -19.56
N SER A 135 -13.47 -2.07 -19.17
CA SER A 135 -14.73 -1.65 -18.54
C SER A 135 -14.45 -1.29 -17.08
N CYS A 136 -15.11 -0.25 -16.56
CA CYS A 136 -14.85 0.22 -15.21
C CYS A 136 -16.13 0.74 -14.57
N THR A 137 -16.44 0.21 -13.39
CA THR A 137 -17.46 0.74 -12.48
C THR A 137 -16.78 1.34 -11.26
N VAL A 138 -17.30 2.48 -10.80
CA VAL A 138 -16.70 3.26 -9.72
C VAL A 138 -17.65 3.32 -8.53
N SER A 139 -17.14 3.01 -7.35
CA SER A 139 -17.79 3.28 -6.07
C SER A 139 -16.94 4.27 -5.27
N ARG A 140 -17.58 5.28 -4.67
CA ARG A 140 -16.89 6.30 -3.86
C ARG A 140 -17.07 6.02 -2.37
N GLN A 141 -15.97 6.09 -1.63
CA GLN A 141 -15.95 6.27 -0.17
C GLN A 141 -15.28 7.61 0.16
N ASP A 142 -15.39 8.11 1.38
CA ASP A 142 -14.81 9.43 1.75
C ASP A 142 -13.32 9.55 1.40
N TRP A 143 -12.57 8.46 1.58
CA TRP A 143 -11.10 8.43 1.52
C TRP A 143 -10.51 7.73 0.28
N ARG A 144 -11.33 7.10 -0.58
CA ARG A 144 -10.86 6.46 -1.82
C ARG A 144 -11.95 6.30 -2.87
N TYR A 145 -11.55 6.02 -4.12
CA TYR A 145 -12.42 5.40 -5.11
C TYR A 145 -12.10 3.90 -5.19
N VAL A 146 -13.13 3.07 -5.23
CA VAL A 146 -13.03 1.62 -5.42
C VAL A 146 -13.55 1.32 -6.82
N LEU A 147 -12.66 0.84 -7.68
CA LEU A 147 -12.95 0.54 -9.07
C LEU A 147 -13.04 -0.97 -9.24
N LEU A 148 -14.11 -1.44 -9.89
CA LEU A 148 -14.19 -2.79 -10.43
C LEU A 148 -14.00 -2.73 -11.93
N LEU A 149 -12.95 -3.39 -12.41
CA LEU A 149 -12.56 -3.41 -13.80
C LEU A 149 -12.83 -4.79 -14.40
N ASP A 150 -13.30 -4.78 -15.66
CA ASP A 150 -13.41 -6.00 -16.48
C ASP A 150 -14.28 -7.10 -15.88
N GLU A 151 -15.37 -6.72 -15.21
CA GLU A 151 -16.34 -7.62 -14.55
C GLU A 151 -16.75 -8.82 -15.43
N ASN A 152 -16.99 -8.55 -16.72
CA ASN A 152 -17.55 -9.52 -17.67
C ASN A 152 -16.53 -9.95 -18.74
N GLU A 153 -15.27 -9.55 -18.63
CA GLU A 153 -14.27 -9.90 -19.64
C GLU A 153 -13.75 -11.33 -19.45
N PRO A 154 -13.47 -12.06 -20.55
CA PRO A 154 -12.92 -13.42 -20.47
C PRO A 154 -11.54 -13.50 -19.80
N THR A 155 -10.77 -12.42 -19.84
CA THR A 155 -9.45 -12.33 -19.16
C THR A 155 -9.61 -12.35 -17.64
N GLY A 156 -10.70 -11.76 -17.15
CA GLY A 156 -11.15 -11.79 -15.77
C GLY A 156 -11.01 -10.48 -15.01
N PRO A 157 -11.84 -10.27 -13.99
CA PRO A 157 -11.98 -9.00 -13.30
C PRO A 157 -10.84 -8.71 -12.34
N PHE A 158 -10.63 -7.44 -12.04
CA PHE A 158 -9.74 -6.98 -10.98
C PHE A 158 -10.28 -5.69 -10.35
N THR A 159 -9.75 -5.36 -9.18
CA THR A 159 -10.12 -4.12 -8.47
C THR A 159 -8.97 -3.15 -8.44
N MET A 160 -9.28 -1.87 -8.25
CA MET A 160 -8.30 -0.83 -8.03
C MET A 160 -8.81 0.14 -6.97
N ASP A 161 -7.95 0.46 -6.01
CA ASP A 161 -8.17 1.53 -5.05
C ASP A 161 -7.39 2.77 -5.49
N LEU A 162 -8.09 3.89 -5.61
CA LEU A 162 -7.51 5.22 -5.76
C LEU A 162 -7.62 5.96 -4.42
N ILE A 163 -6.55 5.95 -3.66
CA ILE A 163 -6.47 6.41 -2.27
C ILE A 163 -6.22 7.92 -2.25
N GLU A 164 -7.05 8.65 -1.52
CA GLU A 164 -6.97 10.10 -1.41
C GLU A 164 -5.71 10.56 -0.66
N PRO A 165 -5.10 11.70 -1.04
CA PRO A 165 -3.86 12.17 -0.41
C PRO A 165 -4.03 12.51 1.08
N HIS A 166 -5.23 12.91 1.50
CA HIS A 166 -5.48 13.35 2.88
C HIS A 166 -5.46 12.21 3.91
N VAL A 167 -5.57 10.94 3.48
CA VAL A 167 -5.49 9.77 4.36
C VAL A 167 -4.12 9.09 4.36
N VAL A 168 -3.11 9.66 3.68
CA VAL A 168 -1.77 9.05 3.60
C VAL A 168 -1.19 8.74 4.99
N LEU A 169 -1.40 9.62 5.98
CA LEU A 169 -0.93 9.42 7.36
C LEU A 169 -1.45 8.14 8.03
N THR A 170 -2.65 7.67 7.67
CA THR A 170 -3.22 6.43 8.21
C THR A 170 -2.81 5.20 7.38
N HIS A 171 -2.35 5.41 6.15
CA HIS A 171 -1.91 4.39 5.18
C HIS A 171 -0.38 4.16 5.14
N ASP A 172 0.41 5.06 5.73
CA ASP A 172 1.86 4.95 5.88
C ASP A 172 2.28 3.81 6.84
N ARG A 173 1.36 2.93 7.24
CA ARG A 173 1.65 1.75 8.04
C ARG A 173 1.91 0.55 7.15
N ILE A 174 3.05 -0.07 7.37
CA ILE A 174 3.46 -1.24 6.61
C ILE A 174 3.50 -2.42 7.55
N ASP A 175 2.68 -3.42 7.23
CA ASP A 175 2.61 -4.63 8.03
C ASP A 175 3.78 -5.57 7.72
N PHE A 176 4.15 -5.69 6.44
CA PHE A 176 5.16 -6.64 5.95
C PHE A 176 6.20 -5.95 5.08
N ASP A 177 7.46 -6.35 5.19
CA ASP A 177 8.58 -5.88 4.35
C ASP A 177 8.25 -5.97 2.85
N VAL A 178 7.63 -7.07 2.42
CA VAL A 178 7.24 -7.33 1.04
C VAL A 178 6.11 -6.43 0.51
N ASN A 179 5.48 -5.62 1.37
CA ASN A 179 4.49 -4.59 0.99
C ASN A 179 5.08 -3.18 0.99
N ASN A 180 6.39 -3.06 1.17
CA ASN A 180 7.09 -1.78 1.26
C ASN A 180 7.52 -1.22 -0.11
N LEU A 181 7.25 -1.95 -1.18
CA LEU A 181 7.63 -1.56 -2.53
C LEU A 181 6.56 -0.70 -3.21
N SER A 182 7.01 0.20 -4.07
CA SER A 182 6.16 1.10 -4.86
C SER A 182 6.78 1.39 -6.23
N LEU A 183 5.96 1.84 -7.17
CA LEU A 183 6.34 2.25 -8.52
C LEU A 183 5.87 3.67 -8.79
N GLU A 184 6.73 4.43 -9.46
CA GLU A 184 6.53 5.85 -9.79
C GLU A 184 6.94 6.10 -11.25
N LYS A 185 6.41 7.16 -11.84
CA LYS A 185 6.58 7.50 -13.26
C LYS A 185 8.06 7.70 -13.63
N ASP A 186 8.45 7.16 -14.78
CA ASP A 186 9.79 7.25 -15.41
C ASP A 186 10.95 6.63 -14.61
N TYR A 187 10.65 5.98 -13.50
CA TYR A 187 11.58 5.10 -12.78
C TYR A 187 11.48 3.68 -13.35
N THR A 188 12.09 3.49 -14.52
CA THR A 188 11.94 2.25 -15.32
C THR A 188 12.83 1.10 -14.84
N HIS A 189 13.76 1.36 -13.93
CA HIS A 189 14.71 0.38 -13.41
C HIS A 189 14.77 0.37 -11.87
N GLU A 190 13.89 1.12 -11.22
CA GLU A 190 13.94 1.39 -9.79
C GLU A 190 12.66 0.93 -9.08
N LEU A 191 12.84 0.48 -7.84
CA LEU A 191 11.74 0.25 -6.91
C LEU A 191 11.75 1.35 -5.85
N GLY A 192 10.61 2.02 -5.68
CA GLY A 192 10.40 2.92 -4.57
C GLY A 192 10.23 2.13 -3.27
N ILE A 193 10.75 2.66 -2.17
CA ILE A 193 10.51 2.14 -0.81
C ILE A 193 9.64 3.14 -0.04
N ARG A 194 8.54 2.67 0.55
CA ARG A 194 7.56 3.51 1.24
C ARG A 194 8.10 4.00 2.60
N ILE A 195 8.62 3.08 3.43
CA ILE A 195 9.30 3.37 4.70
C ILE A 195 10.77 2.94 4.60
N ASP A 196 11.69 3.84 4.95
CA ASP A 196 13.12 3.53 5.00
C ASP A 196 13.42 2.59 6.19
N ILE A 197 13.54 1.28 5.90
CA ILE A 197 13.84 0.22 6.88
C ILE A 197 15.28 -0.31 6.75
N GLU A 198 16.11 0.38 5.99
CA GLU A 198 17.55 0.07 5.82
C GLU A 198 18.42 0.69 6.92
N ARG A 199 17.87 1.61 7.71
CA ARG A 199 18.61 2.30 8.78
C ARG A 199 18.35 1.65 10.13
N LYS A 200 19.41 1.63 10.96
CA LYS A 200 19.36 1.15 12.35
C LYS A 200 18.18 1.77 13.12
N PRO A 201 17.49 1.01 13.98
CA PRO A 201 17.85 -0.33 14.47
C PRO A 201 17.45 -1.48 13.52
N TYR A 202 16.84 -1.19 12.38
CA TYR A 202 16.46 -2.16 11.36
C TYR A 202 17.49 -2.15 10.21
N SER A 203 17.51 -3.17 9.36
CA SER A 203 18.45 -3.21 8.23
C SER A 203 17.97 -4.20 7.18
N ILE A 204 16.76 -3.98 6.65
CA ILE A 204 16.23 -4.80 5.56
C ILE A 204 16.52 -4.09 4.24
N GLU A 205 17.53 -4.57 3.52
CA GLU A 205 17.92 -4.06 2.21
C GLU A 205 16.86 -4.40 1.14
N LEU A 206 16.73 -3.54 0.12
CA LEU A 206 15.86 -3.79 -1.03
C LEU A 206 16.00 -5.21 -1.59
N GLU A 207 17.23 -5.70 -1.73
CA GLU A 207 17.44 -7.04 -2.31
C GLU A 207 17.01 -8.17 -1.38
N THR A 208 17.02 -7.95 -0.06
CA THR A 208 16.39 -8.89 0.89
C THR A 208 14.88 -8.91 0.70
N ILE A 209 14.24 -7.76 0.47
CA ILE A 209 12.79 -7.71 0.18
C ILE A 209 12.49 -8.46 -1.12
N VAL A 210 13.27 -8.24 -2.17
CA VAL A 210 13.10 -8.94 -3.47
C VAL A 210 13.30 -10.44 -3.30
N ASP A 211 14.32 -10.89 -2.56
CA ASP A 211 14.56 -12.31 -2.27
C ASP A 211 13.41 -12.91 -1.44
N ASN A 212 12.92 -12.19 -0.43
CA ASN A 212 11.76 -12.61 0.36
C ASN A 212 10.52 -12.76 -0.52
N ILE A 213 10.28 -11.82 -1.44
CA ILE A 213 9.19 -11.94 -2.42
C ILE A 213 9.35 -13.19 -3.25
N LYS A 214 10.51 -13.40 -3.90
CA LYS A 214 10.79 -14.55 -4.78
C LYS A 214 10.64 -15.90 -4.07
N ASN A 215 10.90 -15.94 -2.76
CA ASN A 215 10.80 -17.15 -1.94
C ASN A 215 9.48 -17.23 -1.14
N LYS A 216 8.51 -16.34 -1.39
CA LYS A 216 7.26 -16.22 -0.62
C LYS A 216 7.48 -16.17 0.90
N ARG A 217 8.48 -15.43 1.35
CA ARG A 217 8.75 -15.15 2.77
C ARG A 217 8.37 -13.71 3.11
N PHE A 218 8.03 -13.44 4.35
CA PHE A 218 7.80 -12.07 4.81
C PHE A 218 8.26 -11.88 6.25
N GLN A 219 8.70 -10.66 6.54
CA GLN A 219 9.06 -10.18 7.86
C GLN A 219 7.96 -9.23 8.35
N LEU A 220 7.41 -9.49 9.54
CA LEU A 220 6.45 -8.58 10.16
C LEU A 220 7.17 -7.31 10.63
N LEU A 221 6.63 -6.14 10.31
CA LEU A 221 7.21 -4.81 10.58
C LEU A 221 6.44 -3.99 11.61
N ARG A 222 5.36 -4.51 12.19
CA ARG A 222 4.62 -3.84 13.27
C ARG A 222 4.20 -4.82 14.38
N PRO A 223 3.86 -4.31 15.58
CA PRO A 223 3.28 -5.13 16.64
C PRO A 223 2.01 -5.86 16.19
N ARG A 224 1.78 -7.05 16.77
CA ARG A 224 0.55 -7.82 16.52
C ARG A 224 -0.65 -7.15 17.18
N ASP A 225 -1.68 -6.96 16.37
CA ASP A 225 -3.03 -6.67 16.81
C ASP A 225 -4.02 -7.61 16.07
N PHE A 226 -5.32 -7.46 16.35
CA PHE A 226 -6.34 -8.28 15.70
C PHE A 226 -6.33 -8.16 14.17
N GLY A 227 -6.17 -6.94 13.64
CA GLY A 227 -6.14 -6.68 12.20
C GLY A 227 -4.88 -7.27 11.54
N VAL A 228 -3.73 -7.13 12.18
CA VAL A 228 -2.47 -7.71 11.71
C VAL A 228 -2.53 -9.24 11.71
N ASN A 229 -3.08 -9.86 12.75
CA ASN A 229 -3.23 -11.32 12.80
C ASN A 229 -4.13 -11.85 11.68
N TYR A 230 -5.23 -11.14 11.37
CA TYR A 230 -6.05 -11.46 10.21
C TYR A 230 -5.25 -11.40 8.90
N ARG A 231 -4.42 -10.37 8.71
CA ARG A 231 -3.56 -10.23 7.53
C ARG A 231 -2.44 -11.29 7.48
N ILE A 232 -1.86 -11.68 8.61
CA ILE A 232 -0.89 -12.79 8.70
C ILE A 232 -1.56 -14.10 8.28
N ASN A 233 -2.75 -14.40 8.80
CA ASN A 233 -3.50 -15.60 8.43
C ASN A 233 -3.81 -15.62 6.93
N LYS A 234 -4.19 -14.47 6.34
CA LYS A 234 -4.38 -14.35 4.89
C LYS A 234 -3.08 -14.66 4.12
N MET A 235 -1.96 -14.04 4.50
CA MET A 235 -0.67 -14.27 3.83
C MET A 235 -0.24 -15.74 3.89
N THR A 236 -0.41 -16.37 5.06
CA THR A 236 0.05 -17.74 5.30
C THR A 236 -0.90 -18.81 4.75
N GLN A 237 -2.19 -18.76 5.11
CA GLN A 237 -3.15 -19.82 4.81
C GLN A 237 -3.74 -19.73 3.40
N VAL A 238 -3.84 -18.53 2.84
CA VAL A 238 -4.47 -18.31 1.52
C VAL A 238 -3.41 -18.08 0.45
N CYS A 239 -2.44 -17.20 0.71
CA CYS A 239 -1.46 -16.82 -0.30
C CYS A 239 -0.19 -17.71 -0.31
N GLY A 240 -0.03 -18.58 0.70
CA GLY A 240 1.08 -19.53 0.81
C GLY A 240 2.43 -18.89 1.13
N TRP A 241 2.43 -17.80 1.91
CA TRP A 241 3.65 -17.14 2.36
C TRP A 241 4.09 -17.65 3.73
N THR A 242 5.39 -17.58 4.01
CA THR A 242 5.99 -18.01 5.29
C THR A 242 6.52 -16.81 6.06
N GLN A 243 6.08 -16.63 7.30
CA GLN A 243 6.67 -15.63 8.18
C GLN A 243 8.10 -16.04 8.55
N ILE A 244 9.03 -15.10 8.49
CA ILE A 244 10.40 -15.26 8.98
C ILE A 244 10.72 -14.25 10.08
N GLY A 245 11.71 -14.61 10.89
CA GLY A 245 12.27 -13.74 11.92
C GLY A 245 11.29 -13.35 13.05
N PRO A 246 11.79 -12.62 14.06
CA PRO A 246 10.96 -12.05 15.11
C PRO A 246 10.19 -10.84 14.59
N ASP A 247 9.04 -10.51 15.19
CA ASP A 247 8.26 -9.33 14.82
C ASP A 247 9.12 -8.05 15.00
N LEU A 248 9.35 -7.30 13.92
CA LEU A 248 9.98 -5.99 13.99
C LEU A 248 8.89 -4.98 14.31
N SER A 249 9.12 -4.08 15.26
CA SER A 249 8.17 -3.00 15.58
C SER A 249 8.69 -1.69 15.01
N VAL A 250 8.75 -1.62 13.68
CA VAL A 250 9.33 -0.48 12.96
C VAL A 250 8.48 0.77 13.20
N LEU A 251 9.14 1.82 13.66
CA LEU A 251 8.57 3.16 13.72
C LEU A 251 9.21 3.99 12.60
N PRO A 252 8.45 4.37 11.55
CA PRO A 252 9.00 5.20 10.48
C PRO A 252 9.40 6.58 11.01
N ASP A 253 10.37 7.22 10.38
CA ASP A 253 10.55 8.67 10.56
C ASP A 253 9.33 9.42 10.03
N PRO A 254 8.92 10.54 10.66
CA PRO A 254 7.83 11.34 10.15
C PRO A 254 8.06 11.83 8.72
N HIS A 255 7.02 11.71 7.91
CA HIS A 255 7.05 12.19 6.53
C HIS A 255 7.31 13.70 6.51
N PHE A 256 8.26 14.15 5.68
CA PHE A 256 8.71 15.55 5.65
C PHE A 256 7.61 16.58 5.35
N LYS A 257 6.47 16.17 4.77
CA LYS A 257 5.32 17.07 4.53
C LYS A 257 4.42 17.26 5.74
N TYR A 258 4.27 16.22 6.57
CA TYR A 258 3.27 16.20 7.64
C TYR A 258 3.90 16.26 9.03
N TYR A 259 5.19 15.93 9.13
CA TYR A 259 5.98 15.94 10.37
C TYR A 259 5.39 15.08 11.50
N ALA A 260 4.45 14.20 11.18
CA ALA A 260 3.77 13.34 12.14
C ALA A 260 3.71 11.88 11.66
N ILE A 261 3.63 10.97 12.63
CA ILE A 261 3.29 9.56 12.43
C ILE A 261 2.25 9.12 13.46
N LEU A 262 1.49 8.08 13.13
CA LEU A 262 0.54 7.45 14.05
C LEU A 262 1.09 6.09 14.49
N VAL A 263 1.42 5.97 15.78
CA VAL A 263 1.96 4.75 16.38
C VAL A 263 0.85 4.01 17.13
N PRO A 264 0.43 2.80 16.69
CA PRO A 264 -0.52 1.99 17.46
C PRO A 264 0.07 1.62 18.82
N LEU A 265 -0.68 1.87 19.88
CA LEU A 265 -0.30 1.41 21.21
C LEU A 265 -0.76 -0.03 21.41
N SER A 266 0.15 -0.88 21.89
CA SER A 266 -0.23 -2.23 22.34
C SER A 266 -1.24 -2.12 23.49
N ARG A 267 -2.22 -3.03 23.54
CA ARG A 267 -3.17 -3.13 24.66
C ARG A 267 -2.49 -3.39 26.00
N SER A 268 -1.27 -3.95 25.98
CA SER A 268 -0.46 -4.16 27.17
C SER A 268 0.36 -2.93 27.60
N ALA A 269 0.40 -1.87 26.79
CA ALA A 269 1.14 -0.66 27.12
C ALA A 269 0.46 0.10 28.28
N ALA A 270 1.27 0.62 29.21
CA ALA A 270 0.76 1.41 30.33
C ALA A 270 -0.06 2.63 29.85
N LEU A 271 0.44 3.33 28.82
CA LEU A 271 -0.25 4.47 28.22
C LEU A 271 -1.60 4.09 27.60
N TYR A 272 -1.70 2.92 26.95
CA TYR A 272 -2.99 2.42 26.43
C TYR A 272 -4.00 2.26 27.57
N THR A 273 -3.56 1.66 28.68
CA THR A 273 -4.42 1.42 29.85
C THR A 273 -4.87 2.74 30.48
N GLU A 274 -3.96 3.70 30.62
CA GLU A 274 -4.25 5.03 31.18
C GLU A 274 -5.30 5.77 30.33
N VAL A 275 -5.06 5.90 29.03
CA VAL A 275 -5.99 6.59 28.11
C VAL A 275 -7.33 5.87 28.06
N SER A 276 -7.32 4.54 28.00
CA SER A 276 -8.54 3.74 28.00
C SER A 276 -9.37 3.97 29.27
N ASN A 277 -8.73 4.06 30.43
CA ASN A 277 -9.43 4.31 31.69
C ASN A 277 -10.01 5.73 31.77
N LYS A 278 -9.31 6.73 31.21
CA LYS A 278 -9.85 8.11 31.09
C LYS A 278 -11.08 8.15 30.17
N ILE A 279 -11.04 7.47 29.02
CA ILE A 279 -12.15 7.45 28.06
C ILE A 279 -13.35 6.63 28.56
N LYS A 280 -13.14 5.57 29.35
CA LYS A 280 -14.24 4.78 29.95
C LYS A 280 -15.21 5.59 30.80
N SER A 281 -14.83 6.81 31.23
CA SER A 281 -15.74 7.74 31.90
C SER A 281 -16.88 8.23 30.98
N ILE A 282 -16.72 8.10 29.67
CA ILE A 282 -17.74 8.41 28.66
C ILE A 282 -18.55 7.13 28.40
N SER A 283 -19.81 7.13 28.84
CA SER A 283 -20.72 6.00 28.63
C SER A 283 -20.91 5.70 27.14
N SER A 284 -21.01 4.41 26.79
CA SER A 284 -21.35 3.90 25.45
C SER A 284 -20.26 4.05 24.37
N VAL A 285 -19.01 4.31 24.73
CA VAL A 285 -17.88 4.32 23.78
C VAL A 285 -17.13 2.99 23.79
N GLN A 286 -17.04 2.34 22.62
CA GLN A 286 -16.17 1.18 22.41
C GLN A 286 -14.83 1.64 21.83
N ILE A 287 -13.74 1.41 22.57
CA ILE A 287 -12.38 1.69 22.09
C ILE A 287 -11.96 0.58 21.13
N ILE A 288 -11.77 0.94 19.86
CA ILE A 288 -11.30 0.01 18.82
C ILE A 288 -9.77 -0.08 18.85
N SER A 289 -9.10 1.08 18.89
CA SER A 289 -7.65 1.24 19.01
C SER A 289 -7.30 2.53 19.76
N VAL A 290 -6.07 2.61 20.23
CA VAL A 290 -5.47 3.85 20.75
C VAL A 290 -4.15 4.04 20.01
N GLU A 291 -3.92 5.23 19.51
CA GLU A 291 -2.78 5.56 18.68
C GLU A 291 -2.11 6.82 19.22
N GLU A 292 -0.80 6.78 19.33
CA GLU A 292 0.03 7.92 19.70
C GLU A 292 0.35 8.71 18.43
N ILE A 293 0.04 10.00 18.44
CA ILE A 293 0.49 10.94 17.40
C ILE A 293 1.88 11.39 17.81
N LYS A 294 2.92 10.99 17.07
CA LYS A 294 4.27 11.51 17.28
C LYS A 294 4.54 12.60 16.27
N ASN A 295 4.82 13.81 16.75
CA ASN A 295 5.21 14.95 15.95
C ASN A 295 6.35 15.69 16.66
N PRO A 296 7.62 15.38 16.34
CA PRO A 296 8.77 15.92 17.05
C PRO A 296 8.81 17.45 17.11
N TYR A 297 8.34 18.13 16.06
CA TYR A 297 8.33 19.59 16.00
C TYR A 297 7.30 20.21 16.95
N LEU A 298 6.10 19.63 17.01
CA LEU A 298 5.08 20.08 17.96
C LEU A 298 5.45 19.71 19.40
N GLU A 299 6.06 18.56 19.62
CA GLU A 299 6.58 18.13 20.92
C GLU A 299 7.67 19.10 21.43
N GLU A 300 8.63 19.46 20.58
CA GLU A 300 9.68 20.43 20.92
C GLU A 300 9.08 21.80 21.23
N THR A 301 8.14 22.26 20.41
CA THR A 301 7.46 23.54 20.60
C THR A 301 6.70 23.55 21.94
N TYR A 302 5.95 22.49 22.22
CA TYR A 302 5.19 22.33 23.45
C TYR A 302 6.11 22.33 24.69
N GLU A 303 7.18 21.52 24.67
CA GLU A 303 8.13 21.46 25.78
C GLU A 303 8.91 22.77 25.96
N GLY A 304 9.18 23.50 24.88
CA GLY A 304 9.74 24.85 24.91
C GLY A 304 8.81 25.85 25.62
N MET A 305 7.53 25.86 25.25
CA MET A 305 6.51 26.73 25.87
C MET A 305 6.30 26.38 27.34
N LYS A 306 6.20 25.09 27.67
CA LYS A 306 6.08 24.59 29.04
C LYS A 306 7.25 25.03 29.92
N LYS A 307 8.48 24.97 29.41
CA LYS A 307 9.66 25.50 30.12
C LYS A 307 9.58 27.01 30.35
N LEU A 308 9.05 27.77 29.39
CA LEU A 308 8.88 29.22 29.52
C LEU A 308 7.81 29.57 30.57
N ILE A 309 6.66 28.88 30.55
CA ILE A 309 5.60 29.02 31.55
C ILE A 309 6.13 28.66 32.94
N GLY A 310 6.85 27.55 33.08
CA GLY A 310 7.43 27.14 34.36
C GLY A 310 8.39 28.17 34.96
N LYS A 311 9.10 28.94 34.14
CA LYS A 311 9.94 30.06 34.60
C LYS A 311 9.13 31.27 35.08
N GLN A 312 7.98 31.52 34.47
CA GLN A 312 7.11 32.65 34.81
C GLN A 312 6.17 32.34 35.99
N CYS A 313 5.82 31.07 36.17
CA CYS A 313 4.85 30.58 37.14
C CYS A 313 5.49 29.60 38.14
N THR A 314 6.49 30.06 38.89
CA THR A 314 7.39 29.23 39.74
C THR A 314 6.70 28.39 40.84
N GLN A 315 5.42 28.64 41.14
CA GLN A 315 4.63 27.87 42.12
C GLN A 315 3.44 27.10 41.50
N ARG A 316 3.34 27.02 40.17
CA ARG A 316 2.26 26.29 39.48
C ARG A 316 2.81 25.18 38.59
N ASN A 317 1.98 24.17 38.33
CA ASN A 317 2.30 23.10 37.41
C ASN A 317 2.32 23.66 35.97
N PRO A 318 3.43 23.60 35.23
CA PRO A 318 3.49 24.14 33.88
C PRO A 318 2.75 23.29 32.83
N ASN A 319 2.15 22.16 33.24
CA ASN A 319 1.24 21.37 32.41
C ASN A 319 -0.24 21.78 32.57
N GLU A 320 -0.54 22.73 33.45
CA GLU A 320 -1.88 23.29 33.72
C GLU A 320 -1.94 24.76 33.30
#